data_AF-F9RNI9-F1
#
_entry.id   AF-F9RNI9-F1
#
_cell.length_a   1.000
_cell.length_b   1.000
_cell.length_c   1.000
_cell.angle_alpha   90.00
_cell.angle_beta   90.00
_cell.angle_gamma   90.00
#
_symmetry.space_group_name_H-M   'P 1'
#
loop_
_entity.id
_entity.type
_entity.pdbx_description
1 polymer ?
#
loop_
_entity_poly.entity_id
_entity_poly.type
_entity_poly.pdbx_seq_one_letter_code
_entity_poly.pdbx_strand_id
1 'polypeptide(L)'
;MNMQTFDNNEIQTNTAPFIANAVFAVEAINAEQATEKQLKAKQLLDRLFPLENGSHSDVTAYVIDYRHVMAYFKDGRHSGLKHPKHFVAFTGEKEDPHSIVLRDGNGSHMEVLFGHHKGTGAVEHIDIDDIQMETCTTFPQADSSAAMRHWISLVKGDQKGRPCACSEDKEYTAKNGDDYRLDCCFKL
;
A
#
# COMPACT_ATOMS: atom_id res chain seq x y z
N MET A 1 4.38 27.33 -45.56
CA MET A 1 3.53 26.12 -45.62
C MET A 1 4.47 24.92 -45.61
N ASN A 2 4.50 23.97 -44.69
CA ASN A 2 3.73 23.70 -43.47
C ASN A 2 4.68 23.03 -42.48
N MET A 3 4.59 23.44 -41.21
CA MET A 3 5.07 22.70 -40.05
C MET A 3 4.40 21.32 -39.99
N GLN A 4 5.18 20.27 -39.73
CA GLN A 4 4.67 19.09 -39.04
C GLN A 4 5.61 18.82 -37.87
N THR A 5 5.17 19.31 -36.71
CA THR A 5 5.60 18.89 -35.38
C THR A 5 5.15 17.45 -35.18
N PHE A 6 6.10 16.53 -35.00
CA PHE A 6 5.81 15.25 -34.35
C PHE A 6 6.52 15.26 -33.00
N ASP A 7 5.71 15.53 -31.98
CA ASP A 7 5.98 15.23 -30.58
C ASP A 7 6.17 13.71 -30.44
N ASN A 8 7.42 13.26 -30.35
CA ASN A 8 7.72 11.96 -29.77
C ASN A 8 7.92 12.15 -28.27
N ASN A 9 6.80 12.27 -27.57
CA ASN A 9 6.75 12.04 -26.14
C ASN A 9 6.97 10.54 -25.94
N GLU A 10 8.26 10.14 -25.93
CA GLU A 10 8.69 8.84 -25.40
C GLU A 10 8.33 8.83 -23.92
N ILE A 11 7.10 8.39 -23.64
CA ILE A 11 6.72 7.90 -22.33
C ILE A 11 7.63 6.70 -22.09
N GLN A 12 8.75 6.95 -21.41
CA GLN A 12 9.53 5.93 -20.76
C GLN A 12 8.62 5.28 -19.72
N THR A 13 7.83 4.28 -20.14
CA THR A 13 7.30 3.27 -19.24
C THR A 13 8.50 2.48 -18.72
N ASN A 14 9.16 3.07 -17.73
CA ASN A 14 10.19 2.44 -16.93
C ASN A 14 9.50 1.37 -16.09
N THR A 15 9.22 0.25 -16.75
CA THR A 15 8.50 -0.89 -16.20
C THR A 15 9.52 -1.68 -15.41
N ALA A 16 9.88 -1.17 -14.22
CA ALA A 16 10.55 -2.02 -13.25
C ALA A 16 9.62 -3.22 -13.02
N PRO A 17 10.07 -4.47 -13.23
CA PRO A 17 9.24 -5.63 -12.98
C PRO A 17 8.72 -5.55 -11.55
N PHE A 18 7.47 -5.95 -11.32
CA PHE A 18 6.83 -5.82 -10.00
C PHE A 18 7.68 -6.41 -8.85
N ILE A 19 8.43 -7.49 -9.14
CA ILE A 19 9.42 -8.08 -8.24
C ILE A 19 10.51 -7.09 -7.83
N ALA A 20 10.99 -6.23 -8.74
CA ALA A 20 11.98 -5.19 -8.43
C ALA A 20 11.42 -4.14 -7.46
N ASN A 21 10.13 -3.78 -7.57
CA ASN A 21 9.51 -2.87 -6.60
C ASN A 21 9.40 -3.53 -5.22
N ALA A 22 9.01 -4.81 -5.16
CA ALA A 22 8.95 -5.55 -3.90
C ALA A 22 10.33 -5.73 -3.27
N VAL A 23 11.34 -6.10 -4.06
CA VAL A 23 12.74 -6.25 -3.59
C VAL A 23 13.29 -4.91 -3.10
N PHE A 24 13.09 -3.83 -3.88
CA PHE A 24 13.49 -2.50 -3.47
C PHE A 24 12.81 -2.06 -2.17
N ALA A 25 11.52 -2.38 -2.01
CA ALA A 25 10.77 -2.04 -0.81
C ALA A 25 11.24 -2.84 0.43
N VAL A 26 11.56 -4.13 0.26
CA VAL A 26 12.18 -4.96 1.30
C VAL A 26 13.53 -4.38 1.72
N GLU A 27 14.39 -4.03 0.77
CA GLU A 27 15.70 -3.43 1.07
C GLU A 27 15.54 -2.07 1.77
N ALA A 28 14.56 -1.26 1.34
CA ALA A 28 14.27 0.02 1.94
C ALA A 28 13.84 -0.10 3.41
N ILE A 29 13.13 -1.17 3.79
CA ILE A 29 12.61 -1.38 5.16
C ILE A 29 13.56 -2.22 6.03
N ASN A 30 14.57 -2.87 5.44
CA ASN A 30 15.53 -3.67 6.20
C ASN A 30 16.29 -2.83 7.23
N ALA A 31 16.07 -3.12 8.52
CA ALA A 31 16.74 -2.51 9.66
C ALA A 31 16.67 -3.46 10.86
N GLU A 32 17.63 -3.37 11.79
CA GLU A 32 17.62 -4.20 13.00
C GLU A 32 16.74 -3.59 14.11
N GLN A 33 16.66 -2.25 14.16
CA GLN A 33 15.92 -1.52 15.18
C GLN A 33 14.47 -1.26 14.76
N ALA A 34 13.52 -1.52 15.67
CA ALA A 34 12.09 -1.34 15.40
C ALA A 34 11.72 0.10 15.01
N THR A 35 12.31 1.11 15.67
CA THR A 35 12.06 2.52 15.38
C THR A 35 12.51 2.92 13.97
N GLU A 36 13.64 2.38 13.53
CA GLU A 36 14.16 2.63 12.18
C GLU A 36 13.31 1.95 11.11
N LYS A 37 12.84 0.72 11.38
CA LYS A 37 11.86 0.03 10.50
C LYS A 37 10.59 0.86 10.33
N GLN A 38 10.05 1.41 11.41
CA GLN A 38 8.85 2.27 11.36
C GLN A 38 9.09 3.50 10.49
N LEU A 39 10.22 4.18 10.68
CA LEU A 39 10.58 5.35 9.87
C LEU A 39 10.68 4.99 8.38
N LYS A 40 11.37 3.90 8.06
CA LYS A 40 11.54 3.41 6.68
C LYS A 40 10.21 2.99 6.04
N ALA A 41 9.33 2.33 6.78
CA ALA A 41 7.99 1.96 6.32
C ALA A 41 7.16 3.21 5.97
N LYS A 42 7.19 4.23 6.83
CA LYS A 42 6.52 5.52 6.61
C LYS A 42 7.10 6.26 5.40
N GLN A 43 8.42 6.27 5.23
CA GLN A 43 9.09 6.84 4.06
C GLN A 43 8.76 6.09 2.76
N LEU A 44 8.58 4.76 2.82
CA LEU A 44 8.12 3.98 1.68
C LEU A 44 6.72 4.43 1.25
N LEU A 45 5.81 4.62 2.21
CA LEU A 45 4.47 5.14 1.93
C LEU A 45 4.53 6.53 1.31
N ASP A 46 5.36 7.44 1.82
CA ASP A 46 5.52 8.78 1.23
C ASP A 46 6.01 8.73 -0.21
N ARG A 47 6.86 7.75 -0.55
CA ARG A 47 7.38 7.59 -1.92
C ARG A 47 6.35 7.01 -2.87
N LEU A 48 5.59 6.00 -2.43
CA LEU A 48 4.65 5.26 -3.28
C LEU A 48 3.28 5.94 -3.35
N PHE A 49 2.77 6.40 -2.22
CA PHE A 49 1.42 6.96 -2.06
C PHE A 49 1.47 8.25 -1.24
N PRO A 50 2.15 9.31 -1.74
CA PRO A 50 2.34 10.55 -0.98
C PRO A 50 1.02 11.18 -0.53
N LEU A 51 1.03 11.76 0.66
CA LEU A 51 0.00 12.70 1.11
C LEU A 51 0.06 13.99 0.29
N GLU A 52 -1.08 14.67 0.17
CA GLU A 52 -1.14 15.98 -0.47
C GLU A 52 -0.32 17.02 0.32
N ASN A 53 -0.42 16.97 1.65
CA ASN A 53 0.32 17.82 2.58
C ASN A 53 0.84 16.99 3.76
N GLY A 54 2.11 17.19 4.13
CA GLY A 54 2.74 16.47 5.24
C GLY A 54 3.38 15.14 4.83
N SER A 55 3.71 14.31 5.82
CA SER A 55 4.34 13.00 5.65
C SER A 55 3.61 11.96 6.50
N HIS A 56 3.60 10.70 6.03
CA HIS A 56 3.12 9.56 6.78
C HIS A 56 3.85 9.36 8.13
N SER A 57 5.02 9.98 8.33
CA SER A 57 5.73 9.95 9.61
C SER A 57 4.98 10.64 10.74
N ASP A 58 4.29 11.72 10.41
CA ASP A 58 3.72 12.64 11.39
C ASP A 58 2.25 12.35 11.69
N VAL A 59 1.68 11.37 10.99
CA VAL A 59 0.28 10.96 11.11
C VAL A 59 0.02 10.33 12.46
N THR A 60 -1.09 10.73 13.08
CA THR A 60 -1.57 10.20 14.36
C THR A 60 -2.76 9.26 14.18
N ALA A 61 -3.57 9.47 13.13
CA ALA A 61 -4.71 8.62 12.82
C ALA A 61 -5.02 8.66 11.32
N TYR A 62 -5.53 7.55 10.80
CA TYR A 62 -6.18 7.52 9.50
C TYR A 62 -7.68 7.35 9.70
N VAL A 63 -8.47 8.08 8.93
CA VAL A 63 -9.92 7.97 8.92
C VAL A 63 -10.37 7.89 7.48
N ILE A 64 -11.45 7.16 7.24
CA ILE A 64 -12.04 7.05 5.92
C ILE A 64 -13.27 7.93 5.90
N ASP A 65 -13.10 9.12 5.32
CA ASP A 65 -14.20 10.07 5.16
C ASP A 65 -14.78 9.96 3.75
N TYR A 66 -16.10 9.74 3.68
CA TYR A 66 -16.84 9.35 2.48
C TYR A 66 -16.22 8.17 1.72
N ARG A 67 -15.26 8.44 0.83
CA ARG A 67 -14.58 7.47 -0.05
C ARG A 67 -13.08 7.74 -0.17
N HIS A 68 -12.52 8.53 0.74
CA HIS A 68 -11.13 8.96 0.74
C HIS A 68 -10.46 8.64 2.07
N VAL A 69 -9.17 8.34 2.03
CA VAL A 69 -8.34 8.23 3.23
C VAL A 69 -7.90 9.62 3.64
N MET A 70 -8.15 9.95 4.90
CA MET A 70 -7.76 11.18 5.55
C MET A 70 -6.74 10.86 6.65
N ALA A 71 -5.55 11.41 6.50
CA ALA A 71 -4.50 11.36 7.50
C ALA A 71 -4.59 12.58 8.42
N TYR A 72 -4.65 12.36 9.73
CA TYR A 72 -4.68 13.40 10.76
C TYR A 72 -3.30 13.58 11.39
N PHE A 73 -2.94 14.81 11.69
CA PHE A 73 -1.67 15.19 12.30
C PHE A 73 -1.86 15.69 13.73
N LYS A 74 -0.77 15.71 14.51
CA LYS A 74 -0.74 16.23 15.90
C LYS A 74 -1.26 17.66 16.03
N ASP A 75 -1.06 18.48 15.00
CA ASP A 75 -1.49 19.89 14.99
C ASP A 75 -3.00 20.06 14.74
N GLY A 76 -3.77 18.97 14.61
CA GLY A 76 -5.19 18.99 14.23
C GLY A 76 -5.45 19.24 12.74
N ARG A 77 -4.39 19.44 11.96
CA ARG A 77 -4.47 19.44 10.48
C ARG A 77 -4.79 18.03 9.97
N HIS A 78 -5.37 17.96 8.79
CA HIS A 78 -5.58 16.71 8.06
C HIS A 78 -5.16 16.86 6.60
N SER A 79 -4.82 15.74 5.96
CA SER A 79 -4.49 15.67 4.54
C SER A 79 -5.02 14.39 3.93
N GLY A 80 -5.48 14.47 2.68
CA GLY A 80 -5.74 13.28 1.87
C GLY A 80 -4.46 12.75 1.22
N LEU A 81 -4.61 11.65 0.50
CA LEU A 81 -3.60 11.20 -0.47
C LEU A 81 -3.53 12.18 -1.65
N LYS A 82 -2.33 12.46 -2.14
CA LYS A 82 -2.10 13.29 -3.34
C LYS A 82 -2.85 12.75 -4.56
N HIS A 83 -3.00 11.43 -4.64
CA HIS A 83 -3.76 10.75 -5.68
C HIS A 83 -4.85 9.89 -5.02
N PRO A 84 -6.04 10.46 -4.75
CA PRO A 84 -7.10 9.76 -4.01
C PRO A 84 -7.62 8.49 -4.70
N LYS A 85 -7.36 8.36 -6.01
CA LYS A 85 -7.74 7.19 -6.81
C LYS A 85 -7.03 5.89 -6.38
N HIS A 86 -5.85 6.00 -5.76
CA HIS A 86 -5.11 4.83 -5.30
C HIS A 86 -5.80 4.12 -4.14
N PHE A 87 -6.60 4.82 -3.34
CA PHE A 87 -7.40 4.16 -2.32
C PHE A 87 -8.55 3.36 -2.94
N VAL A 88 -8.63 2.07 -2.59
CA VAL A 88 -9.63 1.14 -3.14
C VAL A 88 -10.48 0.48 -2.07
N ALA A 89 -9.90 0.06 -0.94
CA ALA A 89 -10.61 -0.70 0.08
C ALA A 89 -9.94 -0.57 1.47
N PHE A 90 -10.61 -1.05 2.53
CA PHE A 90 -10.14 -1.03 3.91
C PHE A 90 -10.74 -2.18 4.73
N THR A 91 -10.19 -2.42 5.92
CA THR A 91 -10.80 -3.28 6.96
C THR A 91 -11.02 -2.51 8.26
N GLY A 92 -11.92 -3.00 9.11
CA GLY A 92 -12.26 -2.34 10.37
C GLY A 92 -13.32 -1.25 10.19
N GLU A 93 -13.33 -0.28 11.11
CA GLU A 93 -14.29 0.83 11.09
C GLU A 93 -13.75 2.00 10.28
N LYS A 94 -14.64 2.88 9.80
CA LYS A 94 -14.19 4.06 9.02
C LYS A 94 -13.42 5.06 9.89
N GLU A 95 -13.76 5.13 11.16
CA GLU A 95 -13.18 6.05 12.14
C GLU A 95 -11.83 5.54 12.69
N ASP A 96 -11.64 4.22 12.69
CA ASP A 96 -10.42 3.55 13.10
C ASP A 96 -10.19 2.32 12.19
N PRO A 97 -9.69 2.52 10.96
CA PRO A 97 -9.47 1.45 10.02
C PRO A 97 -8.31 0.59 10.51
N HIS A 98 -8.49 -0.74 10.48
CA HIS A 98 -7.46 -1.69 10.87
C HIS A 98 -6.40 -1.86 9.76
N SER A 99 -6.84 -1.87 8.51
CA SER A 99 -5.95 -1.82 7.34
C SER A 99 -6.56 -1.02 6.20
N ILE A 100 -5.70 -0.46 5.35
CA ILE A 100 -6.11 0.17 4.09
C ILE A 100 -5.44 -0.52 2.91
N VAL A 101 -6.15 -0.60 1.80
CA VAL A 101 -5.68 -1.16 0.54
C VAL A 101 -5.54 -0.03 -0.46
N LEU A 102 -4.30 0.12 -0.92
CA LEU A 102 -3.89 1.04 -1.96
C LEU A 102 -3.59 0.27 -3.23
N ARG A 103 -3.89 0.84 -4.38
CA ARG A 103 -3.64 0.26 -5.69
C ARG A 103 -2.84 1.23 -6.54
N ASP A 104 -1.69 0.79 -6.99
CA ASP A 104 -0.84 1.57 -7.88
C ASP A 104 -1.44 1.66 -9.30
N GLY A 105 -0.97 2.59 -10.13
CA GLY A 105 -1.39 2.75 -11.52
C GLY A 105 -1.21 1.50 -12.39
N ASN A 106 -0.26 0.63 -12.03
CA ASN A 106 -0.02 -0.65 -12.69
C ASN A 106 -0.99 -1.76 -12.26
N GLY A 107 -1.87 -1.47 -11.30
CA GLY A 107 -2.93 -2.37 -10.87
C GLY A 107 -2.59 -3.27 -9.69
N SER A 108 -1.35 -3.24 -9.18
CA SER A 108 -0.92 -3.97 -7.99
C SER A 108 -1.43 -3.34 -6.71
N HIS A 109 -1.77 -4.18 -5.75
CA HIS A 109 -2.28 -3.80 -4.44
C HIS A 109 -1.14 -3.74 -3.41
N MET A 110 -1.28 -2.81 -2.47
CA MET A 110 -0.48 -2.71 -1.27
C MET A 110 -1.44 -2.53 -0.11
N GLU A 111 -1.36 -3.46 0.85
CA GLU A 111 -2.11 -3.38 2.09
C GLU A 111 -1.21 -2.77 3.17
N VAL A 112 -1.73 -1.80 3.89
CA VAL A 112 -1.07 -1.19 5.06
C VAL A 112 -1.89 -1.57 6.28
N LEU A 113 -1.30 -2.36 7.17
CA LEU A 113 -1.90 -2.77 8.44
C LEU A 113 -1.43 -1.80 9.52
N PHE A 114 -2.37 -1.24 10.26
CA PHE A 114 -2.07 -0.30 11.34
C PHE A 114 -1.91 -1.04 12.68
N GLY A 115 -0.97 -0.56 13.48
CA GLY A 115 -0.77 -1.04 14.85
C GLY A 115 -1.93 -0.60 15.74
N HIS A 116 -2.35 -1.48 16.65
CA HIS A 116 -3.35 -1.13 17.64
C HIS A 116 -2.80 -0.06 18.58
N HIS A 117 -3.53 1.05 18.73
CA HIS A 117 -3.24 2.02 19.78
C HIS A 117 -3.41 1.35 21.14
N LYS A 118 -2.30 1.12 21.86
CA LYS A 118 -2.36 0.83 23.28
C LYS A 118 -2.87 2.09 23.95
N GLY A 119 -4.06 2.04 24.55
CA GLY A 119 -4.81 3.18 25.10
C GLY A 119 -4.13 3.91 26.27
N THR A 120 -2.90 4.37 26.09
CA THR A 120 -2.13 5.15 27.07
C THR A 120 -2.56 6.61 27.13
N GLY A 121 -3.58 7.03 26.37
CA GLY A 121 -4.13 8.39 26.40
C GLY A 121 -3.21 9.48 25.84
N ALA A 122 -2.04 9.10 25.33
CA ALA A 122 -1.11 9.99 24.66
C ALA A 122 -1.38 10.00 23.15
N VAL A 123 -1.35 11.19 22.53
CA VAL A 123 -1.43 11.36 21.07
C VAL A 123 -0.07 10.96 20.48
N GLU A 124 0.12 9.66 20.26
CA GLU A 124 1.29 9.11 19.60
C GLU A 124 1.09 9.03 18.08
N HIS A 125 2.20 8.90 17.34
CA HIS A 125 2.12 8.66 15.91
C HIS A 125 1.58 7.26 15.67
N ILE A 126 0.80 7.10 14.61
CA ILE A 126 0.27 5.77 14.27
C ILE A 126 1.42 4.87 13.85
N ASP A 127 1.48 3.68 14.45
CA ASP A 127 2.46 2.66 14.09
C ASP A 127 1.94 1.84 12.92
N ILE A 128 2.85 1.40 12.06
CA ILE A 128 2.53 0.48 10.96
C ILE A 128 2.87 -0.92 11.45
N ASP A 129 1.85 -1.76 11.63
CA ASP A 129 2.03 -3.15 12.05
C ASP A 129 2.69 -3.97 10.94
N ASP A 130 2.20 -3.83 9.71
CA ASP A 130 2.81 -4.43 8.53
C ASP A 130 2.47 -3.67 7.24
N ILE A 131 3.32 -3.81 6.22
CA ILE A 131 3.01 -3.41 4.85
C ILE A 131 3.14 -4.65 3.99
N GLN A 132 2.07 -5.02 3.30
CA GLN A 132 2.03 -6.19 2.46
C GLN A 132 1.85 -5.81 0.99
N MET A 133 2.76 -6.29 0.15
CA MET A 133 2.74 -6.00 -1.28
C MET A 133 2.23 -7.20 -2.07
N GLU A 134 1.28 -6.98 -2.96
CA GLU A 134 0.68 -8.03 -3.80
C GLU A 134 1.57 -8.38 -4.98
N THR A 135 2.15 -9.59 -4.99
CA THR A 135 2.77 -10.18 -6.18
C THR A 135 1.84 -11.20 -6.83
N CYS A 136 2.02 -11.46 -8.13
CA CYS A 136 1.27 -12.46 -8.86
C CYS A 136 2.21 -13.37 -9.64
N THR A 137 2.01 -14.69 -9.50
CA THR A 137 2.61 -15.70 -10.37
C THR A 137 1.59 -16.08 -11.43
N THR A 138 1.93 -15.88 -12.70
CA THR A 138 1.05 -16.21 -13.83
C THR A 138 1.46 -17.54 -14.45
N PHE A 139 0.46 -18.37 -14.73
CA PHE A 139 0.58 -19.69 -15.36
C PHE A 139 -0.12 -19.64 -16.72
N PRO A 140 0.65 -19.51 -17.82
CA PRO A 140 0.06 -19.48 -19.15
C PRO A 140 -0.57 -20.84 -19.47
N GLN A 141 -1.82 -20.84 -19.92
CA GLN A 141 -2.48 -22.01 -20.52
C GLN A 141 -2.93 -21.66 -21.95
N ALA A 142 -3.37 -22.68 -22.69
CA ALA A 142 -3.73 -22.54 -24.11
C ALA A 142 -4.86 -21.52 -24.36
N ASP A 143 -5.86 -21.49 -23.48
CA ASP A 143 -7.11 -20.73 -23.69
C ASP A 143 -7.35 -19.63 -22.64
N SER A 144 -6.59 -19.62 -21.55
CA SER A 144 -6.66 -18.62 -20.47
C SER A 144 -5.35 -18.59 -19.69
N SER A 145 -5.11 -17.56 -18.89
CA SER A 145 -4.01 -17.58 -17.93
C SER A 145 -4.57 -17.71 -16.52
N ALA A 146 -4.07 -18.68 -15.76
CA ALA A 146 -4.34 -18.75 -14.32
C ALA A 146 -3.29 -17.90 -13.59
N ALA A 147 -3.68 -17.22 -12.53
CA ALA A 147 -2.79 -16.44 -11.71
C ALA A 147 -2.95 -16.81 -10.24
N MET A 148 -1.84 -16.85 -9.53
CA MET A 148 -1.80 -17.02 -8.08
C MET A 148 -1.24 -15.76 -7.44
N ARG A 149 -2.01 -15.19 -6.52
CA ARG A 149 -1.70 -13.98 -5.76
C ARG A 149 -0.93 -14.37 -4.50
N HIS A 150 0.17 -13.66 -4.25
CA HIS A 150 0.91 -13.75 -3.01
C HIS A 150 1.06 -12.36 -2.39
N TRP A 151 1.12 -12.30 -1.07
CA TRP A 151 1.34 -11.09 -0.29
C TRP A 151 2.68 -11.19 0.40
N ILE A 152 3.56 -10.21 0.14
CA ILE A 152 4.89 -10.16 0.73
C ILE A 152 4.86 -9.13 1.86
N SER A 153 5.06 -9.58 3.10
CA SER A 153 5.24 -8.73 4.27
C SER A 153 6.60 -8.04 4.22
N LEU A 154 6.59 -6.72 4.34
CA LEU A 154 7.79 -5.87 4.27
C LEU A 154 8.30 -5.49 5.66
N VAL A 155 7.42 -5.35 6.66
CA VAL A 155 7.81 -4.93 8.01
C VAL A 155 7.95 -6.16 8.92
N LYS A 156 6.97 -7.07 8.85
CA LYS A 156 7.03 -8.35 9.54
C LYS A 156 7.92 -9.33 8.79
N GLY A 157 8.91 -9.86 9.50
CA GLY A 157 9.77 -10.94 9.02
C GLY A 157 9.57 -12.22 9.82
N ASP A 158 10.15 -13.31 9.31
CA ASP A 158 10.22 -14.59 10.01
C ASP A 158 11.11 -14.49 11.27
N GLN A 159 11.28 -15.61 11.97
CA GLN A 159 12.15 -15.69 13.16
C GLN A 159 13.63 -15.32 12.89
N LYS A 160 14.05 -15.28 11.62
CA LYS A 160 15.38 -14.89 11.14
C LYS A 160 15.38 -13.51 10.48
N GLY A 161 14.28 -12.77 10.55
CA GLY A 161 14.11 -11.44 9.97
C GLY A 161 13.92 -11.43 8.45
N ARG A 162 13.65 -12.57 7.82
CA ARG A 162 13.44 -12.65 6.36
C ARG A 162 12.00 -12.23 6.01
N PRO A 163 11.77 -11.60 4.86
CA PRO A 163 10.41 -11.31 4.40
C PRO A 163 9.57 -12.58 4.32
N CYS A 164 8.35 -12.51 4.83
CA CYS A 164 7.37 -13.58 4.73
C CYS A 164 6.49 -13.37 3.51
N ALA A 165 6.12 -14.45 2.82
CA ALA A 165 5.09 -14.42 1.80
C ALA A 165 3.93 -15.35 2.19
N CYS A 166 2.69 -14.87 2.11
CA CYS A 166 1.49 -15.68 2.26
C CYS A 166 0.65 -15.68 0.99
N SER A 167 -0.14 -16.73 0.80
CA SER A 167 -1.10 -16.83 -0.31
C SER A 167 -2.44 -17.18 0.31
N GLU A 168 -3.28 -16.18 0.48
CA GLU A 168 -4.59 -16.31 1.13
C GLU A 168 -5.60 -15.39 0.45
N ASP A 169 -6.85 -15.80 0.52
CA ASP A 169 -7.98 -14.95 0.11
C ASP A 169 -8.12 -13.83 1.13
N LYS A 170 -8.25 -12.59 0.64
CA LYS A 170 -8.43 -11.44 1.52
C LYS A 170 -9.71 -10.71 1.19
N GLU A 171 -10.46 -10.38 2.24
CA GLU A 171 -11.73 -9.68 2.15
C GLU A 171 -11.61 -8.29 2.78
N TYR A 172 -12.16 -7.31 2.08
CA TYR A 172 -12.14 -5.90 2.48
C TYR A 172 -13.48 -5.26 2.20
N THR A 173 -13.69 -4.09 2.78
CA THR A 173 -14.77 -3.18 2.41
C THR A 173 -14.22 -2.19 1.38
N ALA A 174 -14.79 -2.17 0.18
CA ALA A 174 -14.45 -1.18 -0.84
C ALA A 174 -14.78 0.24 -0.34
N LYS A 175 -14.14 1.25 -0.93
CA LYS A 175 -14.42 2.66 -0.60
C LYS A 175 -15.88 3.09 -0.82
N ASN A 176 -16.66 2.35 -1.61
CA ASN A 176 -18.08 2.59 -1.81
C ASN A 176 -18.99 1.85 -0.80
N GLY A 177 -18.41 0.97 0.03
CA GLY A 177 -19.12 0.13 0.99
C GLY A 177 -19.43 -1.29 0.51
N ASP A 178 -19.12 -1.62 -0.75
CA ASP A 178 -19.35 -2.97 -1.29
C ASP A 178 -18.23 -3.94 -0.84
N ASP A 179 -18.46 -5.24 -1.01
CA ASP A 179 -17.46 -6.26 -0.77
C ASP A 179 -16.31 -6.15 -1.78
N TYR A 180 -15.07 -6.12 -1.28
CA TYR A 180 -13.85 -6.12 -2.08
C TYR A 180 -13.02 -7.37 -1.76
N ARG A 181 -13.10 -8.37 -2.62
CA ARG A 181 -12.39 -9.65 -2.44
C ARG A 181 -11.18 -9.76 -3.36
N LEU A 182 -10.07 -10.21 -2.80
CA LEU A 182 -8.86 -10.54 -3.52
C LEU A 182 -8.54 -12.02 -3.30
N ASP A 183 -8.98 -12.86 -4.24
CA ASP A 183 -8.77 -14.31 -4.19
C ASP A 183 -7.30 -14.67 -4.41
N CYS A 184 -6.83 -15.72 -3.76
CA CYS A 184 -5.49 -16.27 -3.93
C CYS A 184 -5.28 -16.84 -5.33
N CYS A 185 -6.33 -17.39 -5.95
CA CYS A 185 -6.30 -17.96 -7.29
C CYS A 185 -7.36 -17.30 -8.16
N PHE A 186 -6.97 -16.76 -9.32
CA PHE A 186 -7.89 -16.12 -10.24
C PHE A 186 -7.50 -16.37 -11.71
N LYS A 187 -8.43 -16.13 -12.64
CA LYS A 187 -8.16 -16.18 -14.07
C LYS A 187 -7.99 -14.77 -14.61
N LEU A 188 -6.99 -14.59 -15.48
CA LEU A 188 -6.72 -13.37 -16.25
C LEU A 188 -7.43 -13.40 -17.60
#